data_AF-A0A0R0H710-F1
#
_entry.id   AF-A0A0R0H710-F1
#
_cell.length_a   1.000
_cell.length_b   1.000
_cell.length_c   1.000
_cell.angle_alpha   90.00
_cell.angle_beta   90.00
_cell.angle_gamma   90.00
#
_symmetry.space_group_name_H-M   'P 1'
#
loop_
_entity.id
_entity.type
_entity.pdbx_description
1 polymer ?
#
loop_
_entity_poly.entity_id
_entity_poly.type
_entity_poly.pdbx_seq_one_letter_code
_entity_poly.pdbx_strand_id
1 'polypeptide(L)'
;MVLISEEANSSLEIPVIDMQRLLSVESGSSELDKLHPACREWGFFQLINPGVSSSLVEKVKLEIQDFFNLPMSETYIISNGIYRSVDHQ
;
A
#
# COMPACT_ATOMS: atom_id res chain seq x y z
N MET A 1 1.89 6.05 0.23
CA MET A 1 1.81 4.66 0.74
C MET A 1 0.35 4.25 0.83
N VAL A 2 -0.04 3.13 0.22
CA VAL A 2 -1.44 2.67 0.25
C VAL A 2 -1.53 1.43 1.13
N LEU A 3 -2.42 1.44 2.13
CA LEU A 3 -2.72 0.26 2.94
C LEU A 3 -3.94 -0.43 2.37
N ILE A 4 -3.78 -1.67 1.89
CA ILE A 4 -4.91 -2.46 1.39
C ILE A 4 -5.50 -3.27 2.55
N SER A 5 -6.79 -3.10 2.79
CA SER A 5 -7.55 -3.87 3.78
C SER A 5 -8.96 -4.17 3.29
N GLU A 6 -9.62 -5.13 3.91
CA GLU A 6 -11.02 -5.43 3.62
C GLU A 6 -11.93 -4.38 4.26
N GLU A 7 -11.61 -4.00 5.49
CA GLU A 7 -12.39 -3.05 6.28
C GLU A 7 -11.56 -1.84 6.69
N ALA A 8 -12.27 -0.76 7.01
CA ALA A 8 -11.69 0.47 7.53
C ALA A 8 -11.17 0.22 8.96
N ASN A 9 -9.92 0.60 9.24
CA ASN A 9 -9.39 0.55 10.59
C ASN A 9 -9.39 1.96 11.20
N SER A 10 -10.43 2.24 11.99
CA SER A 10 -10.61 3.54 12.65
C SER A 10 -9.50 3.89 13.65
N SER A 11 -8.74 2.91 14.15
CA SER A 11 -7.65 3.17 15.09
C SER A 11 -6.41 3.79 14.46
N LEU A 12 -6.30 3.75 13.12
CA LEU A 12 -5.13 4.29 12.41
C LEU A 12 -5.23 5.80 12.18
N GLU A 13 -6.42 6.40 12.33
CA GLU A 13 -6.68 7.83 12.07
C GLU A 13 -6.19 8.30 10.68
N ILE A 14 -6.10 7.39 9.72
CA ILE A 14 -5.67 7.67 8.35
C ILE A 14 -6.89 7.80 7.42
N PRO A 15 -6.80 8.59 6.34
CA PRO A 15 -7.88 8.68 5.35
C PRO A 15 -8.21 7.31 4.77
N VAL A 16 -9.50 7.01 4.64
CA VAL A 16 -10.01 5.77 4.04
C VAL A 16 -10.69 6.09 2.71
N ILE A 17 -10.27 5.38 1.68
CA ILE A 17 -10.81 5.47 0.32
C ILE A 17 -11.47 4.14 0.00
N ASP A 18 -12.76 4.18 -0.32
CA ASP A 18 -13.51 3.01 -0.76
C ASP A 18 -13.44 2.87 -2.29
N MET A 19 -12.83 1.80 -2.77
CA MET A 19 -12.63 1.59 -4.21
C MET A 19 -13.95 1.39 -4.97
N GLN A 20 -14.96 0.74 -4.38
CA GLN A 20 -16.26 0.59 -5.03
C GLN A 20 -16.98 1.92 -5.15
N ARG A 21 -16.90 2.77 -4.11
CA ARG A 21 -17.46 4.12 -4.17
C ARG A 21 -16.73 5.02 -5.15
N LEU A 22 -15.41 4.88 -5.24
CA LEU A 22 -14.57 5.62 -6.18
C LEU A 22 -14.92 5.30 -7.64
N LEU A 23 -15.29 4.06 -7.94
CA LEU A 23 -15.71 3.60 -9.27
C LEU A 23 -17.21 3.79 -9.55
N SER A 24 -18.02 4.16 -8.56
CA SER A 24 -19.44 4.41 -8.73
C SER A 24 -19.71 5.76 -9.39
N VAL A 25 -20.67 5.80 -10.32
CA VAL A 25 -21.10 7.05 -10.99
C VAL A 25 -21.70 8.04 -9.99
N GLU A 26 -22.41 7.55 -8.99
CA GLU A 26 -23.13 8.40 -8.02
C GLU A 26 -22.22 8.96 -6.93
N SER A 27 -21.23 8.18 -6.49
CA SER A 27 -20.35 8.56 -5.37
C SER A 27 -18.91 8.85 -5.75
N GLY A 28 -18.50 8.61 -7.01
CA GLY A 28 -17.11 8.69 -7.44
C GLY A 28 -16.49 10.07 -7.24
N SER A 29 -17.25 11.14 -7.52
CA SER A 29 -16.81 12.52 -7.26
C SER A 29 -16.53 12.76 -5.77
N SER A 30 -17.48 12.38 -4.91
CA SER A 30 -17.34 12.56 -3.46
C SER A 30 -16.20 11.72 -2.84
N GLU A 31 -15.91 10.56 -3.42
CA GLU A 31 -14.81 9.71 -2.95
C GLU A 31 -13.46 10.23 -3.47
N LEU A 32 -13.43 10.74 -4.70
CA LEU A 32 -12.26 11.42 -5.26
C LEU A 32 -11.89 12.67 -4.46
N ASP A 33 -12.88 13.41 -3.95
CA ASP A 33 -12.69 14.56 -3.07
C ASP A 33 -12.03 14.19 -1.73
N LYS A 34 -12.13 12.93 -1.28
CA LYS A 34 -11.35 12.40 -0.13
C LYS A 34 -9.95 11.96 -0.55
N LEU A 35 -9.81 11.37 -1.74
CA LEU A 35 -8.54 10.88 -2.25
C LEU A 35 -7.55 12.03 -2.51
N HIS A 36 -8.03 13.16 -3.04
CA HIS A 36 -7.19 14.31 -3.33
C HIS A 36 -6.41 14.85 -2.10
N PRO A 37 -7.05 15.20 -0.96
CA PRO A 37 -6.34 15.61 0.25
C PRO A 37 -5.53 14.47 0.87
N ALA A 38 -6.00 13.22 0.79
CA ALA A 38 -5.21 12.08 1.27
C ALA A 38 -3.85 11.96 0.55
N CYS A 39 -3.83 12.16 -0.77
CA CYS A 39 -2.58 12.19 -1.53
C CYS A 39 -1.75 13.45 -1.26
N ARG A 40 -2.40 14.62 -1.21
CA ARG A 40 -1.73 15.92 -1.12
C ARG A 40 -1.14 16.22 0.26
N GLU A 41 -1.85 15.85 1.32
CA GLU A 41 -1.54 16.26 2.70
C GLU A 41 -0.93 15.12 3.51
N TRP A 42 -1.49 13.91 3.36
CA TRP A 42 -1.02 12.75 4.13
C TRP A 42 0.07 11.97 3.40
N GLY A 43 -0.05 11.83 2.07
CA GLY A 43 0.79 10.91 1.30
C GLY A 43 0.52 9.44 1.60
N PHE A 44 -0.47 9.14 2.44
CA PHE A 44 -0.93 7.80 2.78
C PHE A 44 -2.45 7.74 3.00
N PHE A 45 -3.02 6.57 2.71
CA PHE A 45 -4.43 6.28 2.93
C PHE A 45 -4.67 4.76 2.92
N GLN A 46 -5.80 4.37 3.52
CA GLN A 46 -6.32 3.02 3.43
C GLN A 46 -7.20 2.89 2.18
N LEU A 47 -7.03 1.82 1.42
CA LEU A 47 -7.89 1.44 0.32
C LEU A 47 -8.68 0.20 0.71
N ILE A 48 -10.01 0.35 0.80
CA ILE A 48 -10.94 -0.74 1.13
C ILE A 48 -11.77 -1.13 -0.09
N ASN A 49 -12.40 -2.31 -0.01
CA ASN A 49 -13.20 -2.89 -1.10
C ASN A 49 -12.50 -2.90 -2.48
N PRO A 50 -11.19 -3.21 -2.59
CA PRO A 50 -10.40 -2.99 -3.80
C PRO A 50 -10.85 -3.81 -5.04
N GLY A 51 -11.84 -4.70 -4.90
CA GLY A 51 -12.29 -5.58 -5.97
C GLY A 51 -11.34 -6.74 -6.27
N VAL A 52 -10.22 -6.84 -5.55
CA VAL A 52 -9.33 -8.00 -5.57
C VAL A 52 -9.80 -9.04 -4.56
N SER A 53 -9.57 -10.33 -4.86
CA SER A 53 -9.92 -11.40 -3.93
C SER A 53 -9.09 -11.31 -2.65
N SER A 54 -9.71 -11.64 -1.51
CA SER A 54 -9.04 -11.73 -0.21
C SER A 54 -7.79 -12.61 -0.26
N SER A 55 -7.88 -13.74 -0.97
CA SER A 55 -6.75 -14.66 -1.19
C SER A 55 -5.54 -14.02 -1.88
N LEU A 56 -5.75 -13.07 -2.79
CA LEU A 56 -4.65 -12.35 -3.44
C LEU A 56 -4.01 -11.36 -2.46
N VAL A 57 -4.83 -10.65 -1.67
CA VAL A 57 -4.34 -9.73 -0.64
C VAL A 57 -3.54 -10.49 0.43
N GLU A 58 -4.01 -11.64 0.87
CA GLU A 58 -3.31 -12.51 1.81
C GLU A 58 -1.99 -13.02 1.23
N LYS A 59 -1.99 -13.48 -0.03
CA LYS A 59 -0.76 -13.91 -0.69
C LYS A 59 0.26 -12.78 -0.76
N VAL A 60 -0.14 -11.58 -1.15
CA VAL A 60 0.76 -10.41 -1.19
C VAL A 60 1.29 -10.08 0.22
N LYS A 61 0.45 -10.16 1.26
CA LYS A 61 0.89 -9.95 2.64
C LYS A 61 1.94 -10.98 3.07
N LEU A 62 1.75 -12.25 2.74
CA LEU A 62 2.69 -13.32 3.06
C LEU A 62 4.03 -13.11 2.33
N GLU A 63 4.00 -12.82 1.03
CA GLU A 63 5.23 -12.58 0.24
C GLU A 63 6.01 -11.36 0.77
N ILE A 64 5.31 -10.31 1.21
CA ILE A 64 5.94 -9.14 1.86
C ILE A 64 6.54 -9.53 3.22
N GLN A 65 5.82 -10.30 4.04
CA GLN A 65 6.33 -10.77 5.33
C GLN A 65 7.57 -11.63 5.14
N ASP A 66 7.55 -12.56 4.20
CA ASP A 66 8.70 -13.42 3.88
C ASP A 66 9.90 -12.58 3.43
N PHE A 67 9.68 -11.57 2.59
CA PHE A 67 10.73 -10.63 2.17
C PHE A 67 11.37 -9.87 3.36
N PHE A 68 10.58 -9.40 4.32
CA PHE A 68 11.11 -8.70 5.50
C PHE A 68 11.64 -9.64 6.59
N ASN A 69 11.23 -10.91 6.59
CA ASN A 69 11.77 -11.95 7.48
C ASN A 69 13.12 -12.49 6.98
N LEU A 70 13.60 -12.10 5.80
CA LEU A 70 14.95 -12.42 5.36
C LEU A 70 15.97 -11.90 6.40
N PRO A 71 16.98 -12.71 6.78
CA PRO A 71 17.95 -12.31 7.78
C PRO A 71 18.67 -11.03 7.33
N MET A 72 18.97 -10.10 8.27
CA MET A 72 19.65 -8.83 7.96
C MET A 72 20.94 -9.01 7.13
N SER A 73 21.61 -10.16 7.24
CA SER A 73 22.77 -10.50 6.41
C SER A 73 22.46 -10.46 4.91
N GLU A 74 21.28 -10.92 4.49
CA GLU A 74 20.87 -10.91 3.08
C GLU A 74 20.51 -9.51 2.60
N THR A 75 19.79 -8.73 3.40
CA THR A 75 19.52 -7.32 3.09
C THR A 75 20.82 -6.51 2.99
N TYR A 76 21.82 -6.80 3.84
CA TYR A 76 23.15 -6.20 3.78
C TYR A 76 23.90 -6.57 2.49
N ILE A 77 23.82 -7.82 2.03
CA ILE A 77 24.45 -8.25 0.78
C ILE A 77 23.77 -7.60 -0.44
N ILE A 78 22.44 -7.51 -0.46
CA ILE A 78 21.69 -6.86 -1.54
C ILE A 78 22.02 -5.36 -1.59
N SER A 79 22.00 -4.67 -0.45
CA SER A 79 22.31 -3.24 -0.40
C SER A 79 23.75 -2.99 -0.83
N ASN A 80 24.74 -3.64 -0.22
CA ASN A 80 26.16 -3.45 -0.59
C ASN A 80 26.46 -3.90 -2.02
N GLY A 81 25.79 -4.95 -2.52
CA GLY A 81 25.91 -5.38 -3.91
C GLY A 81 25.45 -4.30 -4.89
N ILE A 82 24.28 -3.68 -4.63
CA ILE A 82 23.76 -2.57 -5.43
C ILE A 82 24.67 -1.34 -5.32
N TYR A 83 25.10 -0.97 -4.12
CA TYR A 83 26.03 0.14 -3.90
C TYR A 83 27.35 -0.07 -4.65
N ARG A 84 27.90 -1.28 -4.62
CA ARG A 84 29.14 -1.61 -5.34
C ARG A 84 28.98 -1.61 -6.87
N SER A 85 27.78 -1.89 -7.38
CA SER A 85 27.50 -1.81 -8.82
C SER A 85 27.31 -0.38 -9.33
N VAL A 86 26.84 0.56 -8.50
CA VAL A 86 26.68 1.97 -8.92
C VAL A 86 27.99 2.76 -8.86
N ASP A 87 28.93 2.41 -7.98
CA ASP A 87 30.23 3.08 -7.88
C ASP A 87 31.20 2.76 -9.05
N HIS A 88 30.79 1.92 -9.99
CA HIS A 88 31.58 1.55 -11.17
C HIS A 88 30.95 1.97 -12.51
N GLN A 89 30.06 2.98 -12.50
CA GLN A 89 29.71 3.78 -13.68
C GLN A 89 30.09 5.25 -13.53
#